data_AF-A0A963WL40-F1
#
_entry.id   AF-A0A963WL40-F1
#
_cell.length_a   1.000
_cell.length_b   1.000
_cell.length_c   1.000
_cell.angle_alpha   90.00
_cell.angle_beta   90.00
_cell.angle_gamma   90.00
#
_symmetry.space_group_name_H-M   'P 1'
#
loop_
_entity.id
_entity.type
_entity.pdbx_description
1 polymer ?
#
loop_
_entity_poly.entity_id
_entity_poly.type
_entity_poly.pdbx_seq_one_letter_code
_entity_poly.pdbx_strand_id
1 'polypeptide(L)' 'GPMRAVFESLGVADVVTKSVGTSNPYNMIRATFDALANQASPKAVAQRRGKKVADLLGRGGASEAEAEAEAAAVVE' A
#
# COMPACT_ATOMS: atom_id res chain seq x y z
N GLY A 1 5.28 -11.64 -16.61
CA GLY A 1 6.61 -11.25 -16.08
C GLY A 1 6.70 -11.63 -14.62
N PRO A 2 7.89 -11.85 -14.05
CA PRO A 2 8.05 -12.37 -12.68
C PRO A 2 7.33 -11.54 -11.62
N MET A 3 7.28 -10.20 -11.78
CA MET A 3 6.53 -9.32 -10.88
C MET A 3 5.01 -9.50 -10.99
N ARG A 4 4.49 -9.72 -12.21
CA ARG A 4 3.06 -9.93 -12.45
C ARG A 4 2.53 -11.19 -11.76
N ALA A 5 3.30 -12.29 -11.76
CA ALA A 5 2.91 -13.51 -11.07
C ALA A 5 2.76 -13.29 -9.55
N VAL A 6 3.61 -12.45 -8.96
CA VAL A 6 3.52 -12.07 -7.55
C VAL A 6 2.25 -11.25 -7.28
N PHE A 7 1.99 -10.22 -8.10
CA PHE A 7 0.80 -9.36 -7.92
C PHE A 7 -0.52 -10.10 -8.16
N GLU A 8 -0.61 -10.96 -9.17
CA GLU A 8 -1.80 -11.77 -9.45
C GLU A 8 -2.07 -12.76 -8.30
N SER A 9 -1.03 -13.36 -7.72
CA SER A 9 -1.18 -14.25 -6.55
C SER A 9 -1.63 -13.52 -5.29
N LEU A 10 -1.29 -12.24 -5.15
CA LEU A 10 -1.73 -11.38 -4.04
C LEU A 10 -3.10 -10.73 -4.29
N GLY A 11 -3.71 -10.93 -5.46
CA GLY A 11 -5.00 -10.33 -5.83
C GLY A 11 -4.94 -8.86 -6.22
N VAL A 12 -3.75 -8.33 -6.55
CA VAL A 12 -3.58 -6.94 -6.98
C VAL A 12 -3.84 -6.83 -8.48
N ALA A 13 -5.03 -6.32 -8.84
CA ALA A 13 -5.45 -6.18 -10.24
C ALA A 13 -4.94 -4.89 -10.90
N ASP A 14 -4.94 -3.79 -10.15
CA ASP A 14 -4.56 -2.46 -10.65
C ASP A 14 -3.21 -2.03 -10.11
N VAL A 15 -2.17 -2.18 -10.93
CA VAL A 15 -0.81 -1.75 -10.59
C VAL A 15 0.00 -1.41 -11.83
N VAL A 16 0.77 -0.33 -11.76
CA VAL A 16 1.78 0.05 -12.77
C VAL A 16 3.16 -0.12 -12.15
N THR A 17 3.99 -0.98 -12.73
CA THR A 17 5.37 -1.19 -12.26
C THR A 17 6.35 -1.29 -13.42
N LYS A 18 7.60 -0.88 -13.16
CA LYS A 18 8.72 -1.06 -14.07
C LYS A 18 9.96 -1.47 -13.27
N SER A 19 10.65 -2.52 -13.71
CA SER A 19 11.98 -2.83 -13.18
C SER A 19 13.00 -1.85 -13.76
N VAL A 20 13.74 -1.18 -12.87
CA VAL A 20 14.84 -0.28 -13.17
C VAL A 20 16.11 -0.92 -12.64
N GLY A 21 17.06 -1.23 -13.53
CA GLY A 21 18.29 -1.94 -13.19
C GLY A 21 18.32 -3.36 -13.74
N THR A 22 18.54 -4.35 -12.86
CA THR A 22 18.73 -5.76 -13.29
C THR A 22 17.43 -6.42 -13.77
N SER A 23 17.54 -7.17 -14.86
CA SER A 23 16.45 -7.99 -15.42
C SER A 23 16.50 -9.45 -14.96
N ASN A 24 17.33 -9.79 -13.96
CA ASN A 24 17.35 -11.13 -13.38
C ASN A 24 16.05 -11.41 -12.57
N PRO A 25 15.26 -12.46 -12.90
CA PRO A 25 14.01 -12.77 -12.23
C PRO A 25 14.09 -12.90 -10.71
N TYR A 26 15.15 -13.50 -10.18
CA TYR A 26 15.31 -13.67 -8.72
C TYR A 26 15.41 -12.33 -7.99
N ASN A 27 16.18 -11.40 -8.55
CA ASN A 27 16.36 -10.08 -7.96
C ASN A 27 15.10 -9.23 -8.12
N MET A 28 14.38 -9.35 -9.24
CA MET A 28 13.09 -8.67 -9.43
C MET A 28 12.05 -9.11 -8.40
N ILE A 29 11.95 -10.41 -8.11
CA ILE A 29 11.02 -10.93 -7.10
C ILE A 29 11.41 -10.43 -5.71
N ARG A 30 12.69 -10.51 -5.34
CA ARG A 30 13.19 -9.99 -4.04
C ARG A 30 12.91 -8.50 -3.88
N ALA A 31 13.19 -7.70 -4.91
CA ALA A 31 12.91 -6.27 -4.91
C ALA A 31 11.41 -5.97 -4.82
N THR A 32 10.55 -6.82 -5.41
CA THR A 32 9.09 -6.67 -5.31
C THR A 32 8.62 -6.87 -3.87
N PHE A 33 9.11 -7.90 -3.17
CA PHE A 33 8.77 -8.13 -1.77
C PHE A 33 9.31 -7.04 -0.85
N ASP A 34 10.53 -6.56 -1.08
CA ASP A 34 11.09 -5.43 -0.32
C ASP A 34 10.27 -4.15 -0.53
N ALA A 35 9.85 -3.85 -1.76
CA ALA A 35 8.99 -2.71 -2.05
C ALA A 35 7.65 -2.79 -1.31
N LEU A 36 7.03 -3.97 -1.25
CA LEU A 36 5.77 -4.20 -0.51
C LEU A 36 5.96 -4.04 1.00
N ALA A 37 7.07 -4.54 1.56
CA ALA A 37 7.37 -4.41 3.00
C ALA A 37 7.58 -2.95 3.44
N ASN A 38 8.06 -2.10 2.54
CA ASN A 38 8.28 -0.67 2.79
C ASN A 38 7.02 0.20 2.62
N GLN A 39 5.88 -0.38 2.22
CA GLN A 39 4.63 0.37 2.13
C GLN A 39 4.12 0.77 3.51
N ALA A 40 3.68 2.02 3.64
CA ALA A 40 3.10 2.54 4.87
C ALA A 40 1.61 2.76 4.70
N SER A 41 0.81 2.27 5.66
CA SER A 41 -0.62 2.55 5.68
C SER A 41 -0.89 4.02 6.04
N PRO A 42 -1.96 4.63 5.51
CA PRO A 42 -2.34 5.99 5.86
C PRO A 42 -2.51 6.20 7.37
N LYS A 43 -3.05 5.19 8.08
CA LYS A 43 -3.17 5.18 9.54
C LYS A 43 -1.83 5.28 10.26
N ALA A 44 -0.84 4.47 9.85
CA ALA A 44 0.50 4.52 10.43
C ALA A 44 1.17 5.89 10.19
N VAL A 45 0.93 6.50 9.03
CA VAL A 45 1.42 7.85 8.71
C VAL A 45 0.71 8.92 9.52
N ALA A 46 -0.61 8.81 9.71
CA ALA A 46 -1.44 9.71 10.52
C ALA A 46 -0.95 9.77 11.96
N GLN A 47 -0.75 8.59 12.57
CA GLN A 47 -0.26 8.46 13.94
C GLN A 47 1.15 9.06 14.10
N ARG A 48 2.07 8.78 13.16
CA ARG A 48 3.43 9.34 13.19
C ARG A 48 3.43 10.86 13.02
N ARG A 49 2.49 11.42 12.26
CA ARG A 49 2.41 12.86 11.96
C ARG A 49 1.47 13.64 12.88
N GLY A 50 0.75 12.97 13.79
CA GLY A 50 -0.21 13.62 14.69
C GLY A 50 -1.39 14.29 13.97
N LYS A 51 -1.82 13.76 12.81
CA LYS A 51 -2.93 14.28 11.99
C LYS A 51 -4.04 13.26 11.89
N LYS A 52 -5.26 13.69 11.53
CA LYS A 52 -6.34 12.75 11.22
C LYS A 52 -6.06 12.07 9.87
N VAL A 53 -6.53 10.84 9.71
CA VAL A 53 -6.42 10.10 8.44
C VAL A 53 -7.13 10.86 7.30
N ALA A 54 -8.27 11.49 7.60
CA ALA A 54 -9.02 12.34 6.67
C ALA A 54 -8.25 13.58 6.20
N ASP A 55 -7.32 14.11 6.99
CA ASP A 55 -6.48 15.25 6.56
C ASP A 55 -5.33 14.80 5.65
N LEU A 56 -5.02 13.50 5.62
CA LEU A 56 -3.95 12.91 4.80
C LEU A 56 -4.46 12.39 3.46
N LEU A 57 -5.66 11.80 3.42
CA LEU A 57 -6.32 11.49 2.16
C LEU A 57 -7.11 12.71 1.71
N GLY A 58 -6.58 13.44 0.73
CA GLY A 58 -7.33 14.51 0.06
C GLY A 58 -8.60 13.99 -0.63
N ARG A 59 -9.28 14.87 -1.37
CA ARG A 59 -10.65 14.74 -1.93
C ARG A 59 -10.99 13.52 -2.83
N GLY A 60 -10.19 12.45 -2.86
CA GLY A 60 -10.34 11.31 -3.76
C GLY A 60 -10.04 9.93 -3.17
N GLY A 61 -9.97 9.75 -1.85
CA GLY A 61 -9.84 8.40 -1.27
C GLY A 61 -10.27 8.36 0.19
N ALA A 62 -10.99 7.31 0.57
CA ALA A 62 -11.83 7.20 1.76
C ALA A 62 -13.03 8.17 1.73
N SER A 63 -14.20 7.62 1.37
CA SER A 63 -15.44 8.22 1.85
C SER A 63 -15.37 8.35 3.37
N GLU A 64 -15.96 9.41 3.93
CA GLU A 64 -15.97 9.66 5.38
C GLU A 64 -16.40 8.41 6.19
N ALA A 65 -17.16 7.50 5.57
CA ALA A 65 -17.58 6.21 6.13
C ALA A 65 -16.45 5.19 6.38
N GLU A 66 -15.38 5.15 5.58
CA GLU A 66 -14.24 4.24 5.82
C GLU A 66 -13.34 4.75 6.95
N ALA A 67 -13.22 6.09 7.07
CA ALA A 67 -12.48 6.74 8.15
C ALA A 67 -13.20 6.63 9.51
N GLU A 68 -14.54 6.64 9.53
CA GLU A 68 -15.34 6.41 10.73
C GLU A 68 -15.40 4.93 11.13
N ALA A 69 -15.52 4.00 10.17
CA ALA A 69 -15.52 2.56 10.44
C ALA A 69 -14.20 2.06 11.05
N GLU A 70 -13.05 2.59 10.59
CA GLU A 70 -11.74 2.20 11.12
C GLU A 70 -11.41 2.87 12.47
N ALA A 71 -12.03 4.00 12.80
CA ALA A 71 -11.94 4.64 14.11
C ALA A 71 -12.74 3.88 15.19
N ALA A 72 -13.87 3.28 14.82
CA ALA A 72 -14.68 2.46 15.73
C ALA A 72 -14.02 1.12 16.09
N ALA A 73 -13.29 0.48 15.16
CA ALA A 73 -12.64 -0.81 15.37
C ALA A 73 -11.37 -0.79 16.23
N VAL A 74 -10.90 0.38 16.66
CA VAL A 74 -9.72 0.53 17.57
C VAL A 74 -10.15 0.72 19.03
N VAL A 75 -11.46 0.82 19.29
CA VAL A 75 -12.03 1.03 20.63
C VAL A 75 -12.63 -0.26 21.22
N GLU A 76 -12.59 -1.39 20.49
CA GLU A 76 -12.78 -2.74 21.03
C GLU A 76 -11.45 -3.51 21.04
#